data_AF-A0A7C5EMI7-F1
#
_entry.id   AF-A0A7C5EMI7-F1
#
_cell.length_a   1.000
_cell.length_b   1.000
_cell.length_c   1.000
_cell.angle_alpha   90.00
_cell.angle_beta   90.00
_cell.angle_gamma   90.00
#
_symmetry.space_group_name_H-M   'P 1'
#
loop_
_entity.id
_entity.type
_entity.pdbx_description
1 polymer ?
#
loop_
_entity_poly.entity_id
_entity_poly.type
_entity_poly.pdbx_seq_one_letter_code
_entity_poly.pdbx_strand_id
1 'polypeptide(L)' 'MSTREAATNKTICPHFCRDCFALRACPMHAISANSDSIEVNLNLCIACGICKTICVAWGYKALEKCRLKGL' A
#
# COMPACT_ATOMS: atom_id res chain seq x y z
N MET A 1 19.40 10.13 24.97
CA MET A 1 18.86 10.74 23.74
C MET A 1 18.31 9.59 22.90
N SER A 2 17.06 9.15 23.11
CA SER A 2 15.88 9.50 22.27
C SER A 2 16.24 9.49 20.79
N THR A 3 15.73 8.61 19.91
CA THR A 3 14.46 7.87 19.90
C THR A 3 14.61 6.54 19.14
N ARG A 4 13.87 5.51 19.53
CA ARG A 4 13.65 4.30 18.72
C ARG A 4 12.92 4.73 17.45
N GLU A 5 13.63 4.84 16.32
CA GLU A 5 13.02 5.08 15.02
C GLU A 5 12.32 3.81 14.55
N ALA A 6 11.06 3.65 14.97
CA ALA A 6 10.19 2.61 14.47
C ALA A 6 9.99 2.81 12.96
N ALA A 7 10.21 1.76 12.17
CA ALA A 7 9.81 1.74 10.77
C ALA A 7 8.35 2.17 10.67
N THR A 8 8.11 3.37 10.10
CA THR A 8 6.77 3.93 10.05
C THR A 8 6.03 3.27 8.89
N ASN A 9 5.43 2.10 9.17
CA ASN A 9 4.55 1.43 8.22
C ASN A 9 3.19 2.12 8.20
N LYS A 10 2.69 2.46 7.01
CA LYS A 10 1.38 3.07 6.81
C LYS A 10 0.49 2.14 5.99
N THR A 11 -0.71 1.86 6.49
CA THR A 11 -1.72 1.11 5.74
C THR A 11 -2.25 1.94 4.57
N ILE A 12 -2.27 1.37 3.37
CA ILE A 12 -2.74 2.02 2.13
C ILE A 12 -3.95 1.33 1.50
N CYS A 13 -4.25 0.08 1.87
CA CYS A 13 -5.39 -0.66 1.33
C CYS A 13 -5.79 -1.79 2.31
N PRO A 14 -7.06 -2.04 2.58
CA PRO A 14 -7.53 -3.15 3.44
C PRO A 14 -7.60 -4.49 2.67
N HIS A 15 -6.70 -4.72 1.72
CA HIS A 15 -6.56 -5.97 0.94
C HIS A 15 -7.87 -6.54 0.33
N PHE A 16 -8.64 -5.74 -0.42
CA PHE A 16 -9.86 -6.23 -1.11
C PHE A 16 -9.62 -6.95 -2.43
N CYS A 17 -8.43 -6.81 -3.01
CA CYS A 17 -8.07 -7.48 -4.25
C CYS A 17 -7.76 -8.96 -3.99
N ARG A 18 -8.01 -9.83 -4.98
CA ARG A 18 -7.53 -11.22 -4.94
C ARG A 18 -5.99 -11.28 -4.87
N ASP A 19 -5.33 -10.32 -5.52
CA ASP A 19 -3.87 -10.18 -5.57
C ASP A 19 -3.51 -8.68 -5.64
N CYS A 20 -2.42 -8.28 -4.99
CA CYS A 20 -2.02 -6.88 -4.86
C CYS A 20 -1.12 -6.46 -6.02
N PHE A 21 -1.66 -5.71 -6.98
CA PHE A 21 -0.89 -5.16 -8.09
C PHE A 21 0.22 -4.18 -7.65
N ALA A 22 -0.02 -3.43 -6.58
CA ALA A 22 0.97 -2.49 -6.04
C ALA A 22 2.23 -3.17 -5.52
N LEU A 23 2.11 -4.40 -5.00
CA LEU A 23 3.24 -5.18 -4.48
C LEU A 23 4.27 -5.43 -5.59
N ARG A 24 3.83 -5.89 -6.76
CA ARG A 24 4.68 -6.15 -7.92
C ARG A 24 5.19 -4.89 -8.61
N ALA A 25 4.42 -3.80 -8.54
CA ALA A 25 4.75 -2.56 -9.22
C ALA A 25 5.73 -1.67 -8.43
N CYS A 26 5.95 -1.93 -7.14
CA CYS A 26 6.81 -1.09 -6.32
C CYS A 26 8.30 -1.39 -6.60
N PRO A 27 9.07 -0.46 -7.19
CA PRO A 27 10.47 -0.70 -7.54
C PRO A 27 11.39 -0.84 -6.32
N MET A 28 11.01 -0.23 -5.20
CA MET A 28 11.76 -0.27 -3.94
C MET A 28 11.39 -1.48 -3.07
N HIS A 29 10.40 -2.27 -3.49
CA HIS A 29 9.80 -3.34 -2.67
C HIS A 29 9.42 -2.86 -1.25
N ALA A 30 8.96 -1.61 -1.14
CA ALA A 30 8.59 -0.98 0.13
C ALA A 30 7.19 -1.37 0.62
N ILE A 31 6.49 -2.27 -0.07
CA ILE A 31 5.11 -2.65 0.22
C ILE A 31 5.08 -4.07 0.76
N SER A 32 4.31 -4.27 1.84
CA SER A 32 4.06 -5.57 2.44
C SER A 32 2.56 -5.88 2.38
N ALA A 33 2.22 -7.13 2.05
CA ALA A 33 0.85 -7.61 2.07
C ALA A 33 0.63 -8.51 3.28
N ASN A 34 -0.23 -8.06 4.20
CA ASN A 34 -0.76 -8.85 5.29
C ASN A 34 -2.13 -9.42 4.89
N SER A 35 -2.68 -10.32 5.71
CA SER A 35 -3.99 -10.95 5.47
C SER A 35 -5.12 -9.95 5.25
N ASP A 36 -5.09 -8.84 5.99
CA ASP A 36 -6.19 -7.88 6.05
C ASP A 36 -5.80 -6.47 5.60
N SER A 37 -4.50 -6.24 5.32
CA SER A 37 -3.97 -4.91 5.03
C SER A 37 -2.77 -4.96 4.10
N ILE A 38 -2.64 -3.93 3.26
CA ILE A 38 -1.44 -3.60 2.52
C ILE A 38 -0.81 -2.41 3.21
N GLU A 39 0.46 -2.55 3.55
CA GLU A 39 1.23 -1.55 4.28
C GLU A 39 2.43 -1.11 3.44
N VAL A 40 2.79 0.17 3.56
CA VAL A 40 3.99 0.73 2.94
C VAL A 40 4.97 1.18 4.01
N ASN A 41 6.23 0.78 3.87
CA ASN A 41 7.32 1.23 4.72
C ASN A 41 7.78 2.61 4.25
N LEU A 42 7.49 3.65 5.05
CA LEU A 42 7.81 5.03 4.69
C LEU A 42 9.32 5.32 4.67
N ASN A 43 10.16 4.49 5.30
CA ASN A 43 11.61 4.65 5.24
C ASN A 43 12.19 4.16 3.90
N LEU A 44 11.53 3.20 3.25
CA LEU A 44 11.92 2.68 1.94
C LEU A 44 11.16 3.35 0.78
N CYS A 45 10.00 3.92 1.07
CA CYS A 45 9.13 4.52 0.07
C CYS A 45 9.64 5.89 -0.36
N ILE A 46 9.98 6.02 -1.65
CA ILE A 46 10.37 7.29 -2.27
C ILE A 46 9.18 8.14 -2.77
N ALA A 47 7.95 7.80 -2.38
CA ALA A 47 6.72 8.49 -2.77
C ALA A 47 6.49 8.63 -4.29
N CYS A 48 6.92 7.65 -5.11
CA CYS A 48 6.75 7.69 -6.57
C CYS A 48 5.29 7.63 -7.07
N GLY A 49 4.34 7.20 -6.24
CA GLY A 49 2.92 7.15 -6.58
C GLY A 49 2.46 5.99 -7.49
N ILE A 50 3.38 5.15 -7.99
CA ILE A 50 3.07 4.02 -8.89
C ILE A 50 2.03 3.07 -8.28
N CYS A 51 2.11 2.81 -6.97
CA CYS A 51 1.15 1.96 -6.26
C CYS A 51 -0.30 2.47 -6.38
N LYS A 52 -0.51 3.79 -6.43
CA LYS A 52 -1.84 4.38 -6.65
C LYS A 52 -2.27 4.23 -8.10
N THR A 53 -1.39 4.54 -9.05
CA THR A 53 -1.69 4.48 -10.49
C THR A 53 -2.05 3.06 -10.92
N ILE A 54 -1.29 2.05 -10.50
CA ILE A 54 -1.56 0.65 -10.85
C ILE A 54 -2.85 0.14 -10.21
N CYS A 55 -3.15 0.56 -8.97
CA CYS A 55 -4.40 0.21 -8.31
C CYS A 55 -5.62 0.83 -9.01
N VAL A 56 -5.50 2.04 -9.57
CA VAL A 56 -6.58 2.62 -10.38
C VAL A 56 -6.74 1.91 -11.71
N ALA A 57 -5.64 1.60 -12.40
CA ALA A 57 -5.69 0.95 -13.71
C ALA A 57 -6.23 -0.49 -13.64
N TRP A 58 -5.85 -1.26 -12.62
CA TRP A 58 -6.12 -2.71 -12.56
C TRP A 58 -7.02 -3.13 -11.39
N GLY A 59 -7.11 -2.31 -10.33
CA GLY A 59 -7.88 -2.58 -9.12
C GLY A 59 -9.22 -1.84 -9.04
N TYR A 60 -9.72 -1.27 -10.14
CA TYR A 60 -10.89 -0.36 -10.16
C TYR A 60 -12.15 -0.92 -9.46
N LYS A 61 -12.44 -2.24 -9.57
CA LYS A 61 -13.55 -2.88 -8.84
C LYS A 61 -13.34 -2.99 -7.34
N ALA A 62 -12.08 -3.07 -6.89
CA ALA A 62 -11.74 -3.09 -5.47
C ALA A 62 -11.73 -1.67 -4.87
N LEU A 63 -11.47 -0.64 -5.68
CA LEU A 63 -11.48 0.75 -5.23
C LEU A 63 -12.85 1.24 -4.75
N GLU A 64 -13.94 0.74 -5.36
CA GLU A 64 -15.30 1.01 -4.87
C GLU A 64 -15.47 0.58 -3.40
N LYS A 65 -14.89 -0.56 -3.03
CA LYS A 65 -14.90 -1.08 -1.65
C LYS A 65 -13.90 -0.38 -0.74
N CYS A 66 -12.73 0.03 -1.25
CA CYS A 66 -11.76 0.82 -0.48
C CYS A 66 -12.34 2.19 -0.09
N ARG A 67 -13.03 2.87 -1.02
CA ARG A 67 -13.61 4.20 -0.79
C ARG A 67 -14.67 4.20 0.30
N LEU A 68 -15.44 3.12 0.43
CA LEU A 68 -16.47 2.96 1.47
C LEU A 68 -15.89 2.83 2.89
N LYS A 69 -14.59 2.53 3.03
CA LYS A 69 -13.91 2.42 4.33
C LYS A 69 -13.12 3.69 4.74
N GLY A 70 -13.22 4.78 3.97
CA GLY A 70 -12.68 6.08 4.38
C GLY A 70 -11.14 6.20 4.31
N LEU A 71 -10.51 5.51 3.34
CA LEU A 71 -9.07 5.58 3.05
C LEU A 71 -8.75 6.67 2.00
#